data_AF-A0A059V6U0-F1
#
_entry.id   AF-A0A059V6U0-F1
#
_cell.length_a   1.000
_cell.length_b   1.000
_cell.length_c   1.000
_cell.angle_alpha   90.00
_cell.angle_beta   90.00
_cell.angle_gamma   90.00
#
_symmetry.space_group_name_H-M   'P 1'
#
loop_
_entity.id
_entity.type
_entity.pdbx_description
1 polymer ?
#
loop_
_entity_poly.entity_id
_entity_poly.type
_entity_poly.pdbx_seq_one_letter_code
_entity_poly.pdbx_strand_id
1 'polypeptide(L)'
;MASDSESKEPQAARIPPRHLPDIVDLVINRVPFQVPKLKFIKSAYADFDEALEFRVEIEGEIYMERAVTPVLLVGDVEVACLESLGASLYRFLAFPPEEKRMKEDAPIMLAWPGLQPEIQRSQYRFRSP
;
A
#
# COMPACT_ATOMS: atom_id res chain seq x y z
N MET A 1 -39.87 -26.52 -30.32
CA MET A 1 -39.11 -26.44 -29.06
C MET A 1 -37.80 -25.75 -29.40
N ALA A 2 -37.68 -24.47 -29.07
CA ALA A 2 -36.48 -23.67 -29.34
C ALA A 2 -35.72 -23.47 -28.03
N SER A 3 -34.44 -23.86 -28.03
CA SER A 3 -33.48 -23.58 -26.98
C SER A 3 -33.05 -22.12 -27.06
N ASP A 4 -33.41 -21.31 -26.08
CA ASP A 4 -32.71 -20.05 -25.81
C ASP A 4 -31.63 -20.32 -24.77
N SER A 5 -30.41 -20.52 -25.25
CA SER A 5 -29.22 -20.39 -24.44
C SER A 5 -28.91 -18.90 -24.31
N GLU A 6 -29.41 -18.31 -23.23
CA GLU A 6 -29.06 -16.95 -22.81
C GLU A 6 -27.55 -16.88 -22.59
N SER A 7 -26.85 -16.36 -23.60
CA SER A 7 -25.43 -16.12 -23.55
C SER A 7 -25.22 -14.94 -22.60
N LYS A 8 -24.86 -15.22 -21.34
CA LYS A 8 -24.33 -14.19 -20.43
C LYS A 8 -23.11 -13.59 -21.11
N GLU A 9 -23.25 -12.36 -21.59
CA GLU A 9 -22.13 -11.55 -22.04
C GLU A 9 -21.04 -11.56 -20.95
N PRO A 10 -19.76 -11.72 -21.31
CA PRO A 10 -18.68 -11.56 -20.35
C PRO A 10 -18.77 -10.15 -19.78
N GLN A 11 -19.14 -10.05 -18.51
CA GLN A 11 -19.18 -8.79 -17.79
C GLN A 11 -17.80 -8.16 -17.92
N ALA A 12 -17.70 -7.06 -18.67
CA ALA A 12 -16.44 -6.38 -18.93
C ALA A 12 -15.75 -6.09 -17.58
N ALA A 13 -14.49 -6.49 -17.46
CA ALA A 13 -13.72 -6.33 -16.24
C ALA A 13 -13.72 -4.84 -15.83
N ARG A 14 -14.47 -4.50 -14.77
CA ARG A 14 -14.56 -3.14 -14.23
C ARG A 14 -13.13 -2.64 -13.97
N ILE A 15 -12.71 -1.62 -14.72
CA ILE A 15 -11.44 -0.93 -14.52
C ILE A 15 -11.44 -0.50 -13.05
N PRO A 16 -10.41 -0.81 -12.25
CA PRO A 16 -10.41 -0.41 -10.85
C PRO A 16 -10.59 1.11 -10.81
N PRO A 17 -11.31 1.66 -9.81
CA PRO A 17 -11.40 3.10 -9.67
C PRO A 17 -9.98 3.66 -9.71
N ARG A 18 -9.69 4.51 -10.70
CA ARG A 18 -8.36 5.11 -10.86
C ARG A 18 -7.96 5.91 -9.62
N HIS A 19 -8.95 6.34 -8.85
CA HIS A 19 -8.80 7.14 -7.64
C HIS A 19 -8.56 6.23 -6.43
N LEU A 20 -7.44 6.44 -5.75
CA LEU A 20 -7.17 5.90 -4.42
C LEU A 20 -7.74 6.83 -3.36
N PRO A 21 -8.34 6.32 -2.27
CA PRO A 21 -8.89 7.15 -1.22
C PRO A 21 -7.84 8.06 -0.60
N ASP A 22 -8.27 9.22 -0.11
CA ASP A 22 -7.38 10.18 0.52
C ASP A 22 -6.95 9.70 1.91
N ILE A 23 -5.74 10.07 2.31
CA ILE A 23 -5.23 9.81 3.67
C ILE A 23 -5.87 10.82 4.62
N VAL A 24 -6.48 10.35 5.70
CA VAL A 24 -7.10 11.19 6.75
C VAL A 24 -6.29 11.24 8.03
N ASP A 25 -5.46 10.22 8.29
CA ASP A 25 -4.49 10.24 9.37
C ASP A 25 -3.24 9.42 9.01
N LEU A 26 -2.10 9.83 9.57
CA LEU A 26 -0.82 9.17 9.37
C LEU A 26 0.01 9.22 10.64
N VAL A 27 0.33 8.04 11.16
CA VAL A 27 1.28 7.89 12.28
C VAL A 27 2.49 7.10 11.80
N ILE A 28 3.68 7.63 12.09
CA ILE A 28 4.95 7.00 11.74
C ILE A 28 5.66 6.60 13.04
N ASN A 29 6.00 5.32 13.17
CA ASN A 29 6.68 4.78 14.35
C ASN A 29 7.81 3.85 13.94
N ARG A 30 8.87 3.78 14.74
CA ARG A 30 9.82 2.67 14.65
C ARG A 30 9.30 1.49 15.47
N VAL A 31 9.20 0.32 14.86
CA VAL A 31 8.67 -0.89 15.50
C VAL A 31 9.64 -2.06 15.36
N PRO A 32 9.70 -2.97 16.35
CA PRO A 32 10.42 -4.22 16.18
C PRO A 32 9.75 -5.06 15.10
N PHE A 33 10.55 -5.62 14.19
CA PHE A 33 10.08 -6.53 13.16
C PHE A 33 10.63 -7.92 13.42
N GLN A 34 9.74 -8.90 13.58
CA GLN A 34 10.13 -10.30 13.67
C GLN A 34 9.75 -10.99 12.37
N VAL A 35 10.77 -11.42 11.63
CA VAL A 35 10.59 -12.15 10.39
C VAL A 35 9.78 -13.43 10.64
N PRO A 36 8.70 -13.69 9.89
CA PRO A 36 8.01 -14.97 9.97
C PRO A 36 9.01 -16.09 9.68
N LYS A 37 9.17 -17.04 10.61
CA LYS A 37 10.05 -18.20 10.45
C LYS A 37 9.47 -19.16 9.41
N LEU A 38 9.61 -18.83 8.13
CA LEU A 38 9.21 -19.69 7.03
C LEU A 38 10.25 -20.79 6.88
N LYS A 39 9.86 -22.04 7.16
CA LYS A 39 10.76 -23.21 7.20
C LYS A 39 11.55 -23.46 5.90
N PHE A 40 11.15 -22.85 4.77
CA PHE A 40 11.71 -23.12 3.45
C PHE A 40 11.97 -21.86 2.60
N ILE A 41 11.80 -20.66 3.16
CA ILE A 41 11.95 -19.41 2.38
C ILE A 41 12.83 -18.45 3.19
N LYS A 42 13.99 -18.08 2.65
CA LYS A 42 14.71 -16.90 3.12
C LYS A 42 13.92 -15.67 2.67
N SER A 43 13.23 -15.02 3.60
CA SER A 43 12.64 -13.72 3.35
C SER A 43 13.77 -12.73 2.99
N ALA A 44 13.56 -11.88 1.99
CA ALA A 44 14.48 -10.78 1.68
C ALA A 44 14.66 -9.80 2.85
N TYR A 45 13.77 -9.88 3.85
CA TYR A 45 13.77 -9.06 5.05
C TYR A 45 14.33 -9.79 6.28
N ALA A 46 14.91 -10.99 6.10
CA ALA A 46 15.38 -11.85 7.19
C ALA A 46 16.45 -11.21 8.11
N ASP A 47 17.10 -10.16 7.64
CA ASP A 47 18.25 -9.52 8.31
C ASP A 47 17.87 -8.23 9.07
N PHE A 48 16.58 -7.88 9.17
CA PHE A 48 16.13 -6.65 9.83
C PHE A 48 15.31 -6.95 11.10
N ASP A 49 15.75 -6.38 12.22
CA ASP A 49 15.09 -6.50 13.54
C ASP A 49 14.10 -5.35 13.82
N GLU A 50 14.13 -4.31 12.98
CA GLU A 50 13.28 -3.14 13.07
C GLU A 50 12.76 -2.71 11.70
N ALA A 51 11.60 -2.05 11.72
CA ALA A 51 11.00 -1.44 10.54
C ALA A 51 10.39 -0.08 10.92
N LEU A 52 10.30 0.79 9.93
CA LEU A 52 9.51 2.00 10.01
C LEU A 52 8.07 1.65 9.63
N GLU A 53 7.16 1.82 10.58
CA GLU A 53 5.74 1.58 10.45
C GLU A 53 5.02 2.88 10.09
N PHE A 54 4.26 2.84 9.02
CA PHE A 54 3.29 3.87 8.65
C PHE A 54 1.89 3.31 8.89
N ARG A 55 1.20 3.80 9.91
CA ARG A 55 -0.24 3.55 10.09
C ARG A 55 -0.98 4.63 9.35
N VAL A 56 -1.67 4.22 8.29
CA VAL A 56 -2.38 5.09 7.36
C VAL A 56 -3.87 4.84 7.56
N GLU A 57 -4.59 5.87 7.98
CA GLU A 57 -6.04 5.88 7.92
C GLU A 57 -6.48 6.58 6.64
N ILE A 58 -7.45 6.00 5.94
CA ILE A 58 -7.98 6.52 4.68
C ILE A 58 -9.46 6.86 4.76
N GLU A 59 -9.92 7.73 3.88
CA GLU A 59 -11.36 7.98 3.70
C GLU A 59 -12.02 6.80 2.95
N GLY A 60 -12.71 5.94 3.70
CA GLY A 60 -13.43 4.79 3.15
C GLY A 60 -12.60 3.51 3.12
N GLU A 61 -12.71 2.75 2.03
CA GLU A 61 -12.10 1.43 1.89
C GLU A 61 -11.34 1.30 0.56
N ILE A 62 -10.26 0.52 0.56
CA ILE A 62 -9.58 0.12 -0.67
C ILE A 62 -10.33 -1.06 -1.25
N TYR A 63 -11.06 -0.84 -2.34
CA TYR A 63 -11.71 -1.92 -3.08
C TYR A 63 -10.65 -2.76 -3.82
N MET A 64 -10.16 -3.81 -3.16
CA MET A 64 -9.20 -4.78 -3.69
C MET A 64 -9.85 -5.77 -4.68
N GLU A 65 -10.69 -5.30 -5.61
CA GLU A 65 -11.33 -6.16 -6.64
C GLU A 65 -10.32 -6.74 -7.65
N ARG A 66 -9.07 -6.27 -7.64
CA ARG A 66 -7.97 -6.78 -8.48
C ARG A 66 -6.76 -7.11 -7.63
N ALA A 67 -5.93 -8.04 -8.13
CA ALA A 67 -4.69 -8.53 -7.50
C ALA A 67 -3.55 -7.48 -7.40
N VAL A 68 -3.88 -6.18 -7.39
CA VAL A 68 -2.90 -5.10 -7.26
C VAL A 68 -3.16 -4.39 -5.94
N THR A 69 -2.19 -4.49 -5.05
CA THR A 69 -2.19 -3.82 -3.75
C THR A 69 -1.60 -2.41 -3.91
N PRO A 70 -2.24 -1.36 -3.40
CA PRO A 70 -1.66 -0.03 -3.44
C PRO A 70 -0.37 0.03 -2.61
N VAL A 71 0.52 0.95 -2.98
CA VAL A 71 1.75 1.24 -2.27
C VAL A 71 1.64 2.60 -1.59
N LEU A 72 2.37 2.77 -0.50
CA LEU A 72 2.61 4.08 0.09
C LEU A 72 3.87 4.66 -0.58
N LEU A 73 3.73 5.78 -1.26
CA LEU A 73 4.84 6.54 -1.80
C LEU A 73 5.33 7.55 -0.77
N VAL A 74 6.63 7.50 -0.46
CA VAL A 74 7.35 8.51 0.32
C VAL A 74 8.35 9.19 -0.61
N GLY A 75 7.95 10.31 -1.20
CA GLY A 75 8.69 10.90 -2.31
C GLY A 75 8.72 9.97 -3.53
N ASP A 76 9.88 9.41 -3.84
CA ASP A 76 10.13 8.44 -4.91
C ASP A 76 10.30 6.98 -4.40
N VAL A 77 10.11 6.75 -3.09
CA VAL A 77 10.25 5.43 -2.48
C VAL A 77 8.88 4.77 -2.36
N GLU A 78 8.71 3.62 -3.01
CA GLU A 78 7.53 2.75 -2.87
C GLU A 78 7.67 1.85 -1.64
N VAL A 79 6.67 1.89 -0.76
CA VAL A 79 6.53 1.00 0.40
C VAL A 79 5.34 0.07 0.13
N ALA A 80 5.64 -1.21 -0.15
CA ALA A 80 4.65 -2.18 -0.66
C ALA A 80 4.13 -3.18 0.39
N CYS A 81 4.70 -3.19 1.59
CA CYS A 81 4.32 -4.17 2.62
C CYS A 81 3.04 -3.73 3.34
N LEU A 82 1.88 -3.94 2.71
CA LEU A 82 0.55 -3.57 3.20
C LEU A 82 -0.08 -4.69 4.04
N GLU A 83 -0.46 -4.36 5.27
CA GLU A 83 -1.32 -5.16 6.15
C GLU A 83 -2.59 -4.35 6.48
N SER A 84 -3.78 -4.94 6.30
CA SER A 84 -5.05 -4.31 6.72
C SER A 84 -5.26 -4.57 8.21
N LEU A 85 -5.43 -3.48 8.98
CA LEU A 85 -5.74 -3.51 10.42
C LEU A 85 -7.23 -3.26 10.71
N GLY A 86 -8.02 -3.03 9.65
CA GLY A 86 -9.43 -2.70 9.70
C GLY A 86 -9.92 -2.22 8.32
N ALA A 87 -11.16 -1.71 8.26
CA ALA A 87 -11.78 -1.25 7.02
C ALA A 87 -11.01 -0.08 6.37
N SER A 88 -10.68 0.94 7.18
CA SER A 88 -10.01 2.17 6.76
C SER A 88 -8.57 2.31 7.27
N LEU A 89 -8.07 1.33 8.05
CA LEU A 89 -6.76 1.41 8.69
C LEU A 89 -5.79 0.38 8.11
N TYR A 90 -4.66 0.88 7.65
CA TYR A 90 -3.66 0.13 6.93
C TYR A 90 -2.27 0.36 7.52
N ARG A 91 -1.45 -0.68 7.47
CA ARG A 91 -0.08 -0.66 7.94
C ARG A 91 0.87 -0.88 6.77
N PHE A 92 1.80 0.03 6.59
CA PHE A 92 2.91 -0.12 5.65
C PHE A 92 4.23 -0.21 6.41
N LEU A 93 5.09 -1.15 5.99
CA LEU A 93 6.42 -1.34 6.59
C LEU A 93 7.51 -1.00 5.58
N ALA A 94 8.37 -0.06 5.96
CA ALA A 94 9.62 0.21 5.27
C ALA A 94 10.79 -0.31 6.11
N PHE A 95 11.77 -0.94 5.46
CA PHE A 95 12.95 -1.46 6.12
C PHE A 95 14.12 -0.49 5.93
N PRO A 96 15.26 -0.69 6.62
CA PRO A 96 16.38 0.24 6.57
C PRO A 96 16.87 0.62 5.15
N PRO A 97 16.86 -0.26 4.12
CA PRO A 97 17.22 0.12 2.75
C PRO A 97 16.24 1.12 2.11
N GLU A 98 14.93 0.95 2.32
CA GLU A 98 13.93 1.90 1.83
C GLU A 98 14.02 3.22 2.60
N GLU A 99 14.11 3.15 3.94
CA GLU A 99 14.21 4.32 4.81
C GLU A 99 15.38 5.24 4.42
N LYS A 100 16.56 4.66 4.16
CA LYS A 100 17.75 5.42 3.75
C LYS A 100 17.57 6.22 2.46
N ARG A 101 16.59 5.87 1.63
CA ARG A 101 16.26 6.58 0.39
C ARG A 101 15.19 7.66 0.59
N MET A 102 14.45 7.60 1.69
CA MET A 102 13.44 8.60 2.01
C MET A 102 14.11 9.92 2.39
N LYS A 103 13.53 11.02 1.91
CA LYS A 103 14.02 12.37 2.21
C LYS A 103 13.10 13.02 3.22
N GLU A 104 13.67 13.68 4.21
CA GLU A 104 12.94 14.59 5.08
C GLU A 104 12.07 15.55 4.25
N ASP A 105 10.85 15.81 4.71
CA ASP A 105 9.84 16.60 4.01
C ASP A 105 9.35 16.03 2.66
N ALA A 106 9.66 14.78 2.33
CA ALA A 106 9.08 14.15 1.16
C ALA A 106 7.55 14.00 1.32
N PRO A 107 6.75 14.21 0.26
CA PRO A 107 5.32 13.98 0.32
C PRO A 107 5.00 12.49 0.53
N ILE A 108 4.00 12.19 1.36
CA ILE A 108 3.52 10.83 1.60
C ILE A 108 2.15 10.66 0.97
N MET A 109 1.96 9.70 0.06
CA MET A 109 0.66 9.50 -0.62
C MET A 109 0.44 8.04 -1.01
N LEU A 110 -0.81 7.67 -1.26
CA LEU A 110 -1.15 6.36 -1.82
C LEU A 110 -1.03 6.39 -3.34
N ALA A 111 -0.47 5.33 -3.92
CA ALA A 111 -0.38 5.17 -5.35
C ALA A 111 -0.56 3.71 -5.77
N TRP A 112 -0.88 3.52 -7.05
CA TRP A 112 -0.78 2.21 -7.67
C TRP A 112 0.69 1.92 -8.02
N PRO A 113 1.19 0.69 -7.81
CA PRO A 113 2.58 0.34 -8.11
C PRO A 113 2.99 0.72 -9.54
N GLY A 114 4.17 1.32 -9.72
CA GLY A 114 4.70 1.67 -11.03
C GLY A 114 4.00 2.83 -11.74
N LEU A 115 2.98 3.44 -11.14
CA LEU A 115 2.39 4.69 -11.61
C LEU A 115 2.99 5.85 -10.82
N GLN A 116 3.54 6.84 -11.53
CA GLN A 116 3.84 8.12 -10.91
C GLN A 116 2.52 8.79 -10.55
N PRO A 117 2.34 9.23 -9.30
CA PRO A 117 1.09 9.83 -8.87
C PRO A 117 0.86 11.11 -9.67
N GLU A 118 -0.28 11.20 -10.34
CA GLU A 118 -0.78 12.45 -10.91
C GLU A 118 -1.11 13.40 -9.77
N ILE A 119 -0.09 14.09 -9.23
CA ILE A 119 -0.16 15.21 -8.30
C ILE A 119 -1.35 15.10 -7.31
N GLN A 120 -1.46 13.97 -6.59
CA GLN A 120 -2.31 13.96 -5.41
C GLN A 120 -1.63 14.84 -4.36
N ARG A 121 -2.28 15.97 -4.03
CA ARG A 121 -1.81 16.88 -3.00
C ARG A 121 -2.04 16.24 -1.65
N SER A 122 -1.09 15.43 -1.19
CA SER A 122 -1.06 15.03 0.21
C SER A 122 -0.57 16.19 1.09
N GLN A 123 -1.24 16.39 2.23
CA GLN A 123 -0.78 17.28 3.29
C GLN A 123 0.32 16.64 4.16
N TYR A 124 0.47 15.33 4.10
CA TYR A 124 1.41 14.58 4.92
C TYR A 124 2.82 14.63 4.35
N ARG A 125 3.79 14.76 5.25
CA ARG A 125 5.21 14.86 4.93
C ARG A 125 5.98 13.90 5.79
N PHE A 126 6.99 13.28 5.20
CA PHE A 126 7.87 12.39 5.92
C PHE A 126 8.71 13.15 6.91
N ARG A 127 8.64 12.69 8.16
CA ARG A 127 9.48 13.08 9.29
C ARG A 127 9.92 11.79 9.97
N SER A 128 11.22 11.59 10.11
CA SER A 128 11.70 10.46 10.91
C SER A 128 11.18 10.60 12.35
N PRO A 129 10.64 9.52 12.93
CA PRO A 129 10.31 9.48 14.36
C PRO A 129 11.57 9.42 15.24
#